data_AF-A0A6J4QCR0-F1
#
_entry.id   AF-A0A6J4QCR0-F1
#
_cell.length_a   1.000
_cell.length_b   1.000
_cell.length_c   1.000
_cell.angle_alpha   90.00
_cell.angle_beta   90.00
_cell.angle_gamma   90.00
#
_symmetry.space_group_name_H-M   'P 1'
#
loop_
_entity.id
_entity.type
_entity.pdbx_description
1 polymer ?
#
loop_
_entity_poly.entity_id
_entity_poly.type
_entity_poly.pdbx_seq_one_letter_code
_entity_poly.pdbx_strand_id
1 'polypeptide(L)'
;ALWMLQAAYPPGEVVRRIDTGRRVEPLPGEAILFYRSFTPGELVETVSRDEVLPAGITRFVVEERVLNVRYPLELLAEGDSAARNAELGTFVEGAWRRNRVRRYTEPVVLFE
;
A
#
# COMPACT_ATOMS: atom_id res chain seq x y z
N ALA A 1 -19.78 7.90 -9.83
CA ALA A 1 -18.99 9.13 -10.04
C ALA A 1 -17.48 8.86 -10.08
N LEU A 2 -16.85 8.35 -9.01
CA LEU A 2 -15.39 8.09 -8.98
C LEU A 2 -14.90 7.16 -10.10
N TRP A 3 -15.63 6.07 -10.34
CA TRP A 3 -15.34 5.15 -11.45
C TRP A 3 -15.42 5.79 -12.84
N MET A 4 -16.28 6.80 -13.02
CA MET A 4 -16.37 7.53 -14.30
C MET A 4 -15.15 8.43 -14.53
N LEU A 5 -14.58 8.99 -13.46
CA LEU A 5 -13.35 9.79 -13.56
C LEU A 5 -12.14 8.93 -13.96
N GLN A 6 -12.15 7.64 -13.62
CA GLN A 6 -11.11 6.72 -14.08
C GLN A 6 -11.14 6.53 -15.61
N ALA A 7 -12.31 6.62 -16.24
CA ALA A 7 -12.41 6.59 -17.70
C ALA A 7 -11.83 7.84 -18.38
N ALA A 8 -11.52 8.90 -17.62
CA ALA A 8 -10.85 10.08 -18.16
C ALA A 8 -9.34 9.87 -18.38
N TYR A 9 -8.74 8.80 -17.84
CA TYR A 9 -7.35 8.48 -18.10
C TYR A 9 -7.20 7.91 -19.52
N PRO A 10 -6.34 8.51 -20.37
CA PRO A 10 -6.09 7.96 -21.69
C PRO A 10 -5.46 6.56 -21.58
N PRO A 11 -5.97 5.57 -22.34
CA PRO A 11 -5.48 4.20 -22.26
C PRO A 11 -4.03 4.12 -22.73
N GLY A 12 -3.17 3.45 -21.95
CA GLY A 12 -1.75 3.24 -22.28
C GLY A 12 -0.81 4.39 -21.92
N GLU A 13 -1.34 5.51 -21.42
CA GLU A 13 -0.52 6.65 -20.97
C GLU A 13 -0.06 6.49 -19.52
N VAL A 14 1.13 7.02 -19.23
CA VAL A 14 1.73 6.96 -17.89
C VAL A 14 1.08 8.02 -17.00
N VAL A 15 0.20 7.60 -16.10
CA VAL A 15 -0.39 8.47 -15.07
C VAL A 15 0.62 8.75 -13.96
N ARG A 16 1.04 10.01 -13.81
CA ARG A 16 1.91 10.45 -12.73
C ARG A 16 1.11 10.71 -11.45
N ARG A 17 1.32 9.88 -10.41
CA ARG A 17 0.72 10.10 -9.09
C ARG A 17 1.48 11.17 -8.32
N ILE A 18 0.77 12.16 -7.81
CA ILE A 18 1.33 13.30 -7.08
C ILE A 18 0.90 13.19 -5.62
N ASP A 19 1.83 13.40 -4.69
CA ASP A 19 1.50 13.49 -3.27
C ASP A 19 0.59 14.72 -3.03
N THR A 20 -0.52 14.52 -2.31
CA THR A 20 -1.49 15.57 -1.99
C THR A 20 -0.90 16.74 -1.22
N GLY A 21 0.23 16.55 -0.53
CA GLY A 21 0.97 17.63 0.14
C GLY A 21 1.83 18.50 -0.78
N ARG A 22 2.01 18.12 -2.06
CA ARG A 22 2.88 18.82 -3.00
C ARG A 22 2.06 19.63 -3.98
N ARG A 23 2.30 20.95 -4.04
CA ARG A 23 1.77 21.80 -5.11
C ARG A 23 2.53 21.51 -6.40
N VAL A 24 1.79 21.17 -7.45
CA VAL A 24 2.30 20.93 -8.80
C VAL A 24 1.40 21.68 -9.76
N GLU A 25 1.99 22.43 -10.67
CA GLU A 25 1.28 23.05 -11.79
C GLU A 25 1.35 22.11 -13.00
N PRO A 26 0.26 21.89 -13.75
CA PRO A 26 0.28 21.05 -14.94
C PRO A 26 1.10 21.70 -16.05
N LEU A 27 1.82 20.88 -16.83
CA LEU A 27 2.44 21.33 -18.08
C LEU A 27 1.36 21.56 -19.16
N PRO A 28 1.69 22.28 -20.26
CA PRO A 28 0.77 22.39 -21.39
C PRO A 28 0.32 21.02 -21.90
N GLY A 29 -1.00 20.80 -21.94
CA GLY A 29 -1.60 19.52 -22.35
C GLY A 29 -1.81 18.51 -21.21
N GLU A 30 -1.37 18.80 -19.99
CA GLU A 30 -1.65 17.97 -18.81
C GLU A 30 -2.90 18.43 -18.06
N ALA A 31 -3.52 17.51 -17.33
CA ALA A 31 -4.58 17.79 -16.37
C ALA A 31 -4.25 17.15 -15.02
N ILE A 32 -4.68 17.78 -13.92
CA ILE A 32 -4.54 17.24 -12.57
C ILE A 32 -5.92 16.88 -12.03
N LEU A 33 -6.08 15.63 -11.61
CA LEU A 33 -7.28 15.15 -10.93
C LEU A 33 -7.03 15.11 -9.43
N PHE A 34 -7.86 15.82 -8.67
CA PHE A 34 -7.83 15.82 -7.21
C PHE A 34 -8.96 14.95 -6.67
N TYR A 35 -8.59 13.96 -5.86
CA TYR A 35 -9.53 13.18 -5.07
C TYR A 35 -9.48 13.70 -3.63
N ARG A 36 -10.64 13.76 -2.98
CA ARG A 36 -10.67 13.99 -1.53
C ARG A 36 -9.97 12.82 -0.82
N SER A 37 -9.38 13.09 0.34
CA SER A 37 -8.92 12.03 1.22
C SER A 37 -10.11 11.26 1.80
N PHE A 38 -9.87 9.99 2.11
CA PHE A 38 -10.82 9.11 2.78
C PHE A 38 -10.33 8.85 4.20
N THR A 39 -11.24 8.91 5.16
CA THR A 39 -10.98 8.49 6.53
C THR A 39 -11.03 6.96 6.64
N PRO A 40 -10.36 6.34 7.63
CA PRO A 40 -10.48 4.90 7.85
C PRO A 40 -11.92 4.40 8.01
N GLY A 41 -12.79 5.20 8.66
CA GLY A 41 -14.21 4.86 8.84
C GLY A 41 -14.97 4.77 7.51
N GLU A 42 -14.75 5.72 6.60
CA GLU A 42 -15.36 5.69 5.26
C GLU A 42 -14.88 4.49 4.43
N LEU A 43 -13.62 4.08 4.60
CA LEU A 43 -13.08 2.91 3.94
C LEU A 43 -13.70 1.61 4.49
N VAL A 44 -13.86 1.51 5.81
CA VAL A 44 -14.57 0.40 6.45
C VAL A 44 -16.02 0.34 5.98
N GLU A 45 -16.71 1.49 5.90
CA GLU A 45 -18.07 1.57 5.39
C GLU A 45 -18.17 1.08 3.94
N THR A 46 -17.23 1.49 3.08
CA THR A 46 -17.14 1.04 1.68
C THR A 46 -17.03 -0.49 1.61
N VAL A 47 -16.11 -1.09 2.38
CA VAL A 47 -15.94 -2.55 2.42
C VAL A 47 -17.17 -3.24 2.99
N SER A 48 -17.82 -2.67 4.00
CA SER A 48 -19.03 -3.24 4.60
C SER A 48 -20.22 -3.30 3.64
N ARG A 49 -20.18 -2.51 2.56
CA ARG A 49 -21.14 -2.51 1.45
C ARG A 49 -20.75 -3.43 0.30
N ASP A 50 -19.67 -4.20 0.44
CA ASP A 50 -19.09 -5.01 -0.64
C ASP A 50 -18.67 -4.17 -1.87
N GLU A 51 -18.28 -2.92 -1.63
CA GLU A 51 -17.82 -2.00 -2.65
C GLU A 51 -16.29 -1.85 -2.63
N VAL A 52 -15.73 -1.46 -3.78
CA VAL A 52 -14.31 -1.12 -3.91
C VAL A 52 -14.15 0.26 -4.54
N LEU A 53 -13.10 0.96 -4.13
CA LEU A 53 -12.70 2.23 -4.73
C LEU A 53 -11.83 1.98 -5.97
N PRO A 54 -11.81 2.92 -6.94
CA PRO A 54 -10.84 2.91 -8.02
C PRO A 54 -9.39 2.77 -7.50
N ALA A 55 -8.57 1.99 -8.20
CA ALA A 55 -7.17 1.81 -7.83
C ALA A 55 -6.40 3.15 -7.91
N GLY A 56 -5.45 3.35 -7.00
CA GLY A 56 -4.54 4.49 -7.07
C GLY A 56 -5.09 5.84 -6.59
N ILE A 57 -6.28 5.88 -5.99
CA ILE A 57 -6.84 7.13 -5.43
C ILE A 57 -6.65 7.27 -3.91
N THR A 58 -6.27 6.19 -3.22
CA THR A 58 -5.90 6.22 -1.81
C THR A 58 -4.38 6.21 -1.64
N ARG A 59 -3.89 6.85 -0.57
CA ARG A 59 -2.46 6.88 -0.20
C ARG A 59 -2.33 6.76 1.32
N PHE A 60 -1.77 5.65 1.77
CA PHE A 60 -1.47 5.42 3.18
C PHE A 60 0.00 5.68 3.44
N VAL A 61 0.28 6.56 4.40
CA VAL A 61 1.61 6.67 4.99
C VAL A 61 1.64 5.69 6.15
N VAL A 62 2.42 4.62 6.00
CA VAL A 62 2.61 3.61 7.03
C VAL A 62 4.04 3.75 7.54
N GLU A 63 4.16 4.15 8.80
CA GLU A 63 5.44 4.24 9.48
C GLU A 63 5.99 2.84 9.77
N GLU A 64 7.32 2.71 9.77
CA GLU A 64 8.02 1.49 10.18
C GLU A 64 7.59 0.20 9.44
N ARG A 65 7.26 0.31 8.14
CA ARG A 65 6.95 -0.85 7.29
C ARG A 65 8.08 -1.87 7.35
N VAL A 66 7.71 -3.12 7.60
CA VAL A 66 8.64 -4.25 7.51
C VAL A 66 8.74 -4.68 6.05
N LEU A 67 9.93 -4.52 5.47
CA LEU A 67 10.22 -4.85 4.07
C LEU A 67 11.10 -6.10 3.99
N ASN A 68 11.11 -6.73 2.80
CA ASN A 68 11.95 -7.90 2.50
C ASN A 68 11.79 -9.07 3.50
N VAL A 69 10.56 -9.30 4.00
CA VAL A 69 10.27 -10.36 4.98
C VAL A 69 10.62 -11.75 4.41
N ARG A 70 10.36 -11.99 3.12
CA ARG A 70 10.60 -13.26 2.41
C ARG A 70 10.08 -14.48 3.19
N TYR A 71 8.85 -14.36 3.71
CA TYR A 71 8.19 -15.48 4.36
C TYR A 71 7.90 -16.58 3.32
N PRO A 72 8.27 -17.85 3.56
CA PRO A 72 8.02 -18.93 2.61
C PRO A 72 6.53 -19.10 2.29
N LEU A 73 6.20 -19.23 1.01
CA LEU A 73 4.80 -19.36 0.57
C LEU A 73 4.18 -20.67 1.06
N GLU A 74 4.99 -21.71 1.22
CA GLU A 74 4.57 -23.03 1.71
C GLU A 74 4.04 -22.95 3.15
N LEU A 75 4.44 -21.92 3.90
CA LEU A 75 3.95 -21.66 5.25
C LEU A 75 2.70 -20.78 5.29
N LEU A 76 2.30 -20.17 4.18
CA LEU A 76 1.04 -19.41 4.03
C LEU A 76 -0.18 -20.32 3.84
N ALA A 77 -0.14 -21.53 4.39
CA ALA A 77 -1.20 -22.52 4.25
C ALA A 77 -2.44 -22.17 5.06
N GLU A 78 -3.60 -22.60 4.56
CA GLU A 78 -4.84 -22.63 5.32
C GLU A 78 -4.71 -23.53 6.55
N GLY A 79 -5.33 -23.15 7.65
CA GLY A 79 -5.26 -23.91 8.90
C GLY A 79 -5.62 -23.08 10.11
N ASP A 80 -5.33 -23.62 11.29
CA ASP A 80 -5.55 -22.92 12.55
C ASP A 80 -4.69 -21.65 12.65
N SER A 81 -5.37 -20.49 12.72
CA SER A 81 -4.73 -19.18 12.82
C SER A 81 -3.79 -19.06 14.01
N ALA A 82 -4.09 -19.70 15.14
CA ALA A 82 -3.21 -19.67 16.30
C ALA A 82 -1.88 -20.39 16.02
N ALA A 83 -1.93 -21.60 15.46
CA ALA A 83 -0.74 -22.33 15.01
C ALA A 83 0.05 -21.54 13.95
N ARG A 84 -0.62 -20.95 12.94
CA ARG A 84 0.06 -20.14 11.91
C ARG A 84 0.76 -18.91 12.50
N ASN A 85 0.11 -18.22 13.43
CA ASN A 85 0.71 -17.07 14.12
C ASN A 85 1.93 -17.46 14.95
N ALA A 86 1.92 -18.64 15.58
CA ALA A 86 3.08 -19.16 16.32
C ALA A 86 4.27 -19.46 15.39
N GLU A 87 4.01 -20.03 14.21
CA GLU A 87 5.03 -20.28 13.18
C GLU A 87 5.62 -18.97 12.64
N LEU A 88 4.77 -17.98 12.34
CA LEU A 88 5.20 -16.64 11.94
C LEU A 88 6.05 -15.98 13.04
N GLY A 89 5.65 -16.10 14.30
CA GLY A 89 6.42 -15.60 15.44
C GLY A 89 7.82 -16.22 15.49
N THR A 90 7.91 -17.55 15.35
CA THR A 90 9.19 -18.27 15.32
C THR A 90 10.08 -17.82 14.15
N PHE A 91 9.48 -17.59 12.97
CA PHE A 91 10.20 -17.06 11.81
C PHE A 91 10.81 -15.68 12.08
N VAL A 92 10.01 -14.76 12.62
CA VAL A 92 10.44 -13.39 12.94
C VAL A 92 11.52 -13.38 14.02
N GLU A 93 11.34 -14.14 15.11
CA GLU A 93 12.36 -14.29 16.16
C GLU A 93 13.68 -14.82 15.59
N GLY A 94 13.61 -15.80 14.68
CA GLY A 94 14.79 -16.33 14.01
C GLY A 94 15.52 -15.26 13.18
N ALA A 95 14.79 -14.40 12.47
CA ALA A 95 15.37 -13.28 11.73
C ALA A 95 16.06 -12.28 12.68
N TRP A 96 15.44 -11.98 13.82
CA TRP A 96 16.01 -11.10 14.84
C TRP A 96 17.29 -11.68 15.44
N ARG A 97 17.27 -12.94 15.91
CA ARG A 97 18.43 -13.62 16.52
C ARG A 97 19.64 -13.72 15.58
N ARG A 98 19.40 -13.80 14.26
CA ARG A 98 20.45 -13.80 13.23
C ARG A 98 20.89 -12.40 12.79
N ASN A 99 20.47 -11.35 13.48
CA ASN A 99 20.77 -9.95 13.16
C ASN A 99 20.39 -9.56 11.72
N ARG A 100 19.26 -10.09 11.22
CA ARG A 100 18.73 -9.82 9.87
C ARG A 100 17.71 -8.69 9.82
N VAL A 101 17.38 -8.09 10.96
CA VAL A 101 16.44 -6.97 11.07
C VAL A 101 17.23 -5.70 11.31
N ARG A 102 17.03 -4.70 10.45
CA ARG A 102 17.66 -3.38 10.55
C ARG A 102 16.57 -2.31 10.48
N ARG A 103 16.65 -1.33 11.38
CA ARG A 103 15.78 -0.17 11.38
C ARG A 103 16.50 1.00 10.72
N TYR A 104 15.87 1.58 9.72
CA TYR A 104 16.31 2.79 9.04
C TYR A 104 15.31 3.90 9.36
N THR A 105 15.79 5.00 9.94
CA THR A 105 14.94 6.13 10.35
C THR A 105 14.87 7.23 9.30
N GLU A 106 15.81 7.23 8.35
CA GLU A 106 15.86 8.17 7.24
C GLU A 106 15.29 7.53 5.96
N PRO A 107 14.87 8.32 4.97
CA PRO A 107 14.44 7.81 3.67
C PRO A 107 15.51 6.92 3.03
N VAL A 108 15.13 5.70 2.64
CA VAL A 108 16.01 4.73 1.98
C VAL A 108 15.52 4.39 0.58
N VAL A 109 16.46 4.19 -0.34
CA VAL A 109 16.19 3.60 -1.66
C VAL A 109 16.46 2.11 -1.55
N LEU A 110 15.42 1.29 -1.76
CA LEU A 110 15.51 -0.16 -1.75
C LEU A 110 15.36 -0.69 -3.18
N PHE A 111 16.29 -1.53 -3.60
CA PHE A 111 16.19 -2.32 -4.83
C PHE A 111 15.63 -3.69 -4.44
N GLU A 112 14.38 -3.97 -4.79
CA GLU A 112 13.67 -5.23 -4.51
C GLU A 112 13.71 -6.19 -5.70
#